data_AF-A0A5T8J794-F1
#
_entry.id   AF-A0A5T8J794-F1
#
_cell.length_a   1.000
_cell.length_b   1.000
_cell.length_c   1.000
_cell.angle_alpha   90.00
_cell.angle_beta   90.00
_cell.angle_gamma   90.00
#
_symmetry.space_group_name_H-M   'P 1'
#
loop_
_entity.id
_entity.type
_entity.pdbx_description
1 polymer ?
#
loop_
_entity_poly.entity_id
_entity_poly.type
_entity_poly.pdbx_seq_one_letter_code
_entity_poly.pdbx_strand_id
1 'polypeptide(L)'
;MKITFTGYRQTATLATLAFVTTLAGCTMAPKHERPASPTAMVYPYATSTVSGAPDAADIGWRDFFHDPLLQELIAIALRNNRDLRKAGLNVEAARALYRIQRAEMLPT
;
A
#
# COMPACT_ATOMS: atom_id res chain seq x y z
N MET A 1 36.70 -20.16 -48.63
CA MET A 1 35.40 -20.62 -48.12
C MET A 1 35.44 -20.61 -46.59
N LYS A 2 35.11 -19.48 -45.95
CA LYS A 2 35.22 -19.26 -44.49
C LYS A 2 34.03 -18.42 -43.99
N ILE A 3 32.79 -18.90 -44.01
CA ILE A 3 31.68 -18.14 -43.41
C ILE A 3 30.52 -19.08 -43.00
N THR A 4 30.56 -19.65 -41.78
CA THR A 4 29.36 -20.28 -41.15
C THR A 4 29.47 -20.48 -39.62
N PHE A 5 30.66 -20.44 -39.01
CA PHE A 5 30.83 -20.70 -37.57
C PHE A 5 30.43 -19.55 -36.62
N THR A 6 30.26 -18.32 -37.12
CA THR A 6 29.97 -17.15 -36.27
C THR A 6 28.51 -17.11 -35.79
N GLY A 7 27.56 -17.63 -36.60
CA GLY A 7 26.13 -17.60 -36.27
C GLY A 7 25.73 -18.53 -35.11
N TYR A 8 26.39 -19.69 -34.99
CA TYR A 8 26.09 -20.68 -33.93
C TYR A 8 26.58 -20.25 -32.55
N ARG A 9 27.70 -19.51 -32.48
CA ARG A 9 28.20 -18.93 -31.22
C ARG A 9 27.35 -17.76 -30.75
N GLN A 10 26.79 -16.97 -31.68
CA GLN A 10 25.94 -15.82 -31.37
C GLN A 10 24.55 -16.24 -30.85
N THR A 11 23.93 -17.27 -31.42
CA THR A 11 22.64 -17.80 -30.92
C THR A 11 22.79 -18.43 -29.54
N ALA A 12 23.89 -19.13 -29.28
CA ALA A 12 24.20 -19.69 -27.96
C ALA A 12 24.39 -18.60 -26.89
N THR A 13 25.08 -17.50 -27.21
CA THR A 13 25.23 -16.36 -26.27
C THR A 13 23.95 -15.58 -26.02
N LEU A 14 23.07 -15.45 -27.02
CA LEU A 14 21.76 -14.82 -26.85
C LEU A 14 20.84 -15.68 -25.97
N ALA A 15 20.88 -17.00 -26.13
CA ALA A 15 20.10 -17.93 -25.33
C ALA A 15 20.54 -17.94 -23.85
N THR A 16 21.85 -17.88 -23.56
CA THR A 16 22.34 -17.79 -22.18
C THR A 16 22.02 -16.44 -21.53
N LEU A 17 22.10 -15.33 -22.28
CA LEU A 17 21.68 -14.02 -21.78
C LEU A 17 20.19 -13.99 -21.42
N ALA A 18 19.34 -14.53 -22.30
CA ALA A 18 17.91 -14.65 -22.05
C ALA A 18 17.61 -15.49 -20.80
N PHE A 19 18.30 -16.63 -20.64
CA PHE A 19 18.15 -17.49 -19.47
C PHE A 19 18.58 -16.81 -18.16
N VAL A 20 19.66 -16.03 -18.17
CA VAL A 20 20.10 -15.29 -16.96
C VAL A 20 19.10 -14.19 -16.59
N THR A 21 18.49 -13.51 -17.57
CA THR A 21 17.48 -12.47 -17.29
C THR A 21 16.17 -13.02 -16.71
N THR A 22 15.78 -14.25 -17.04
CA THR A 22 14.57 -14.86 -16.47
C THR A 22 14.77 -15.34 -15.03
N LEU A 23 16.00 -15.65 -14.61
CA LEU A 23 16.31 -16.02 -13.22
C LEU A 23 16.37 -14.82 -12.26
N ALA A 24 16.68 -13.62 -12.75
CA ALA A 24 16.84 -12.42 -11.92
C ALA A 24 15.51 -11.77 -11.47
N GLY A 25 14.36 -12.25 -11.97
CA GLY A 25 13.04 -11.63 -11.74
C GLY A 25 12.09 -12.38 -10.80
N CYS A 26 12.49 -13.53 -10.23
CA CYS A 26 11.61 -14.30 -9.34
C CYS A 26 11.49 -13.66 -7.96
N THR A 27 10.34 -13.05 -7.66
CA THR A 27 9.99 -12.66 -6.29
C THR A 27 9.52 -13.88 -5.49
N MET A 28 10.21 -14.17 -4.39
CA MET A 28 9.86 -15.25 -3.47
C MET A 28 8.92 -14.77 -2.35
N ALA A 29 8.29 -13.60 -2.54
CA ALA A 29 7.32 -13.08 -1.58
C ALA A 29 6.09 -14.02 -1.53
N PRO A 30 5.74 -14.55 -0.35
CA PRO A 30 4.56 -15.40 -0.22
C PRO A 30 3.29 -14.60 -0.50
N LYS A 31 2.24 -15.29 -0.95
CA LYS A 31 0.92 -14.68 -1.12
C LYS A 31 0.43 -14.16 0.23
N HIS A 32 -0.05 -12.92 0.26
CA HIS A 32 -0.65 -12.36 1.48
C HIS A 32 -2.02 -13.03 1.74
N GLU A 33 -2.13 -13.75 2.85
CA GLU A 33 -3.39 -14.31 3.34
C GLU A 33 -3.82 -13.54 4.59
N ARG A 34 -5.04 -13.01 4.57
CA ARG A 34 -5.59 -12.29 5.72
C ARG A 34 -6.14 -13.32 6.71
N PRO A 35 -5.67 -13.34 7.97
CA PRO A 35 -6.22 -14.24 8.96
C PRO A 35 -7.69 -13.92 9.23
N ALA A 36 -8.48 -14.95 9.51
CA ALA A 36 -9.86 -14.78 9.94
C ALA A 36 -9.90 -13.97 11.26
N SER A 37 -10.90 -13.11 11.40
CA SER A 37 -11.08 -12.32 12.61
C SER A 37 -11.43 -13.24 13.79
N PRO A 38 -10.70 -13.17 14.94
CA PRO A 38 -10.95 -14.03 16.10
C PRO A 38 -12.12 -13.55 16.97
N THR A 39 -13.00 -12.70 16.43
CA THR A 39 -14.10 -12.05 17.15
C THR A 39 -15.44 -12.58 16.66
N ALA A 40 -16.48 -12.40 17.48
CA ALA A 40 -17.84 -12.76 17.08
C ALA A 40 -18.27 -11.95 15.84
N MET A 41 -18.98 -12.59 14.91
CA MET A 41 -19.49 -11.89 13.71
C MET A 41 -20.49 -10.77 14.02
N VAL A 42 -21.18 -10.87 15.16
CA VAL A 42 -22.25 -9.93 15.54
C VAL A 42 -22.04 -9.50 16.99
N TYR A 43 -22.22 -8.21 17.25
CA TYR A 43 -22.18 -7.66 18.61
C TYR A 43 -23.40 -8.13 19.43
N PRO A 44 -23.24 -8.44 20.73
CA PRO A 44 -24.32 -8.95 21.59
C PRO A 44 -25.58 -8.07 21.69
N TYR A 45 -25.45 -6.75 21.44
CA TYR A 45 -26.53 -5.76 21.55
C TYR A 45 -26.84 -5.07 20.22
N ALA A 46 -26.56 -5.73 19.08
CA ALA A 46 -26.93 -5.18 17.78
C ALA A 46 -28.47 -5.14 17.64
N THR A 47 -29.09 -4.04 18.07
CA THR A 47 -30.48 -3.73 17.79
C THR A 47 -30.57 -3.31 16.32
N SER A 48 -31.12 -4.20 15.48
CA SER A 48 -31.57 -3.96 14.10
C SER A 48 -30.73 -2.96 13.30
N THR A 49 -29.81 -3.48 12.48
CA THR A 49 -29.21 -2.70 11.39
C THR A 49 -30.34 -2.19 10.48
N VAL A 50 -30.45 -0.87 10.33
CA VAL A 50 -31.36 -0.28 9.36
C VAL A 50 -30.83 -0.65 7.97
N SER A 51 -31.55 -1.51 7.25
CA SER A 51 -31.17 -1.91 5.90
C SER A 51 -31.05 -0.68 5.00
N GLY A 52 -29.89 -0.48 4.39
CA GLY A 52 -29.62 0.66 3.52
C GLY A 52 -29.08 1.92 4.21
N ALA A 53 -28.85 1.90 5.53
CA ALA A 53 -28.10 2.98 6.18
C ALA A 53 -26.60 2.92 5.79
N PRO A 54 -25.93 4.08 5.61
CA PRO A 54 -24.49 4.13 5.37
C PRO A 54 -23.72 3.60 6.59
N ASP A 55 -22.52 3.06 6.36
CA ASP A 55 -21.62 2.68 7.45
C ASP A 55 -21.18 3.94 8.21
N ALA A 56 -20.96 3.82 9.52
CA ALA A 56 -20.55 4.94 10.36
C ALA A 56 -19.22 5.57 9.88
N ALA A 57 -18.35 4.78 9.25
CA ALA A 57 -17.10 5.26 8.66
C ALA A 57 -17.31 6.19 7.44
N ASP A 58 -18.44 6.05 6.73
CA ASP A 58 -18.76 6.85 5.55
C ASP A 58 -19.47 8.16 5.91
N ILE A 59 -20.00 8.26 7.13
CA ILE A 59 -20.66 9.46 7.64
C ILE A 59 -19.58 10.49 8.02
N GLY A 60 -19.61 11.65 7.37
CA GLY A 60 -18.72 12.76 7.70
C GLY A 60 -18.95 13.23 9.14
N TRP A 61 -17.87 13.53 9.88
CA TRP A 61 -18.00 13.99 11.27
C TRP A 61 -18.83 15.28 11.40
N ARG A 62 -18.88 16.12 10.36
CA ARG A 62 -19.73 17.31 10.33
C ARG A 62 -21.22 16.98 10.28
N ASP A 63 -21.59 15.91 9.58
CA ASP A 63 -22.97 15.47 9.46
C ASP A 63 -23.43 14.76 10.75
N PHE A 64 -22.48 14.16 11.48
CA PHE A 64 -22.73 13.50 12.77
C PHE A 64 -22.86 14.49 13.94
N PHE A 65 -22.00 15.50 14.02
CA PHE A 65 -22.02 16.50 15.10
C PHE A 65 -22.82 17.73 14.68
N HIS A 66 -24.02 17.91 15.21
CA HIS A 66 -24.88 19.05 14.84
C HIS A 66 -24.55 20.38 15.54
N ASP A 67 -23.75 20.37 16.60
CA ASP A 67 -23.38 21.59 17.33
C ASP A 67 -22.33 22.40 16.54
N PRO A 68 -22.64 23.64 16.09
CA PRO A 68 -21.72 24.46 15.31
C PRO A 68 -20.45 24.85 16.09
N LEU A 69 -20.55 25.05 17.41
CA LEU A 69 -19.38 25.39 18.24
C LEU A 69 -18.43 24.19 18.32
N LEU A 70 -18.97 22.99 18.52
CA LEU A 70 -18.18 21.77 18.52
C LEU A 70 -17.53 21.54 17.15
N GLN A 71 -18.25 21.78 16.05
CA GLN A 71 -17.67 21.64 14.72
C GLN A 71 -16.49 22.59 14.48
N GLU A 72 -16.57 23.83 14.98
CA GLU A 72 -15.47 24.79 14.91
C GLU A 72 -14.25 24.32 15.72
N LEU A 73 -14.47 23.83 16.94
CA LEU A 73 -13.41 23.28 17.78
C LEU A 73 -12.71 22.09 17.12
N ILE A 74 -13.47 21.17 16.52
CA ILE A 74 -12.89 20.05 15.76
C ILE A 74 -12.05 20.58 14.58
N ALA A 75 -12.54 21.57 13.84
CA ALA A 75 -11.80 22.16 12.72
C ALA A 75 -10.51 22.88 13.17
N ILE A 76 -10.51 23.53 14.33
CA ILE A 76 -9.32 24.14 14.93
C ILE A 76 -8.34 23.03 15.36
N ALA A 77 -8.83 21.97 16.01
CA ALA A 77 -8.02 20.85 16.45
C ALA A 77 -7.36 20.13 15.26
N LEU A 78 -8.11 19.79 14.21
CA LEU A 78 -7.57 19.10 13.03
C LEU A 78 -6.46 19.90 12.33
N ARG A 79 -6.53 21.24 12.35
CA ARG A 79 -5.51 22.11 11.75
C ARG A 79 -4.27 22.31 12.63
N ASN A 80 -4.44 22.36 13.95
CA ASN A 80 -3.39 22.79 14.88
C ASN A 80 -2.82 21.66 15.75
N ASN A 81 -3.41 20.46 15.72
CA ASN A 81 -2.96 19.35 16.55
C ASN A 81 -1.57 18.87 16.11
N ARG A 82 -0.60 19.05 17.01
CA ARG A 82 0.80 18.67 16.78
C ARG A 82 0.99 17.17 16.66
N ASP A 83 0.13 16.37 17.27
CA ASP A 83 0.19 14.92 17.19
C ASP A 83 -0.25 14.42 15.81
N LEU A 84 -1.34 14.96 15.26
CA LEU A 84 -1.75 14.70 13.87
C LEU A 84 -0.66 15.14 12.88
N ARG A 85 0.01 16.28 13.15
CA ARG A 85 1.13 16.72 12.33
C ARG A 85 2.31 15.74 12.38
N LYS A 86 2.66 15.22 13.56
CA LYS A 86 3.69 14.16 13.68
C LYS A 86 3.28 12.90 12.92
N ALA A 87 2.02 12.47 13.02
CA ALA A 87 1.52 11.31 12.29
C ALA A 87 1.64 11.49 10.76
N GLY A 88 1.31 12.68 10.24
CA GLY A 88 1.51 13.02 8.83
C GLY A 88 2.99 12.94 8.41
N LEU A 89 3.89 13.51 9.20
CA LEU A 89 5.33 13.45 8.95
C LEU A 89 5.88 12.01 9.01
N ASN A 90 5.35 11.15 9.86
CA ASN A 90 5.74 9.74 9.90
C ASN A 90 5.38 9.01 8.60
N VAL A 91 4.23 9.34 7.99
CA VAL A 91 3.86 8.81 6.67
C VAL A 91 4.82 9.30 5.59
N GLU A 92 5.20 10.57 5.61
CA GLU A 92 6.20 11.12 4.68
C GLU A 92 7.58 10.47 4.86
N ALA A 93 8.02 10.26 6.10
CA ALA A 93 9.26 9.57 6.42
C ALA A 93 9.24 8.12 5.88
N ALA A 94 8.14 7.39 6.10
CA ALA A 94 7.97 6.04 5.53
C ALA A 94 8.02 6.04 4.00
N ARG A 95 7.39 7.02 3.34
CA ARG A 95 7.48 7.19 1.87
C ARG A 95 8.89 7.52 1.40
N ALA A 96 9.65 8.30 2.15
CA ALA A 96 11.04 8.60 1.83
C ALA A 96 11.93 7.35 1.94
N LEU A 97 11.79 6.57 3.02
CA LEU A 97 12.50 5.30 3.20
C LEU A 97 12.18 4.31 2.06
N TYR A 98 10.91 4.20 1.67
CA TYR A 98 10.51 3.37 0.53
C TYR A 98 11.19 3.81 -0.77
N ARG A 99 11.32 5.12 -1.03
CA ARG A 99 12.02 5.63 -2.23
C ARG A 99 13.50 5.27 -2.23
N ILE A 100 14.16 5.31 -1.07
CA ILE A 100 15.56 4.91 -0.93
C ILE A 100 15.72 3.43 -1.26
N GLN A 101 14.93 2.55 -0.64
CA GLN A 101 14.95 1.11 -0.93
C GLN A 101 14.67 0.81 -2.41
N ARG A 102 13.77 1.57 -3.03
CA ARG A 102 13.48 1.41 -4.45
C ARG A 102 14.65 1.86 -5.34
N ALA A 103 15.39 2.88 -4.93
CA ALA A 103 16.55 3.38 -5.68
C ALA A 103 17.72 2.39 -5.68
N GLU A 104 17.84 1.52 -4.66
CA GLU A 104 18.86 0.46 -4.63
C GLU A 104 18.71 -0.56 -5.77
N MET A 105 17.53 -0.67 -6.37
CA MET A 105 17.29 -1.52 -7.55
C MET A 105 17.70 -0.84 -8.87
N LEU A 106 18.13 0.42 -8.84
CA LEU A 106 18.59 1.17 -10.01
C LEU A 106 20.11 1.36 -9.96
N PRO A 107 20.81 1.39 -11.11
CA PRO A 107 22.22 1.76 -11.15
C PRO A 107 22.42 3.23 -10.77
N THR A 108 23.49 3.52 -10.02
CA THR A 108 23.88 4.87 -9.54
C THR A 108 24.56 5.71 -10.61
#